data_AF-A0A3M2T6R9-F1
#
_entry.id   AF-A0A3M2T6R9-F1
#
_cell.length_a   1.000
_cell.length_b   1.000
_cell.length_c   1.000
_cell.angle_alpha   90.00
_cell.angle_beta   90.00
_cell.angle_gamma   90.00
#
_symmetry.space_group_name_H-M   'P 1'
#
loop_
_entity.id
_entity.type
_entity.pdbx_description
1 polymer ?
#
loop_
_entity_poly.entity_id
_entity_poly.type
_entity_poly.pdbx_seq_one_letter_code
_entity_poly.pdbx_strand_id
1 'polypeptide(L)'
;MIDYAATKGAIVGFTRSLALQLTPKGIRVNAVSPGAVYTPIQADTREAPQMVNWGSTSKLGRPAQPSEVASSFIFLASTESALFRK
;
A
#
# COMPACT_ATOMS: atom_id res chain seq x y z
N MET A 1 -13.07 -9.90 5.88
CA MET A 1 -11.64 -9.62 6.19
C MET A 1 -10.68 -10.67 5.63
N ILE A 2 -11.07 -11.96 5.53
CA ILE A 2 -10.25 -13.01 4.91
C ILE A 2 -10.14 -12.83 3.39
N ASP A 3 -11.28 -12.55 2.74
CA ASP A 3 -11.40 -12.13 1.35
C ASP A 3 -10.49 -10.95 0.99
N TYR A 4 -10.57 -9.86 1.75
CA TYR A 4 -9.71 -8.69 1.58
C TYR A 4 -8.23 -9.06 1.76
N ALA A 5 -7.88 -9.78 2.82
CA ALA A 5 -6.50 -10.21 3.07
C ALA A 5 -5.96 -11.10 1.93
N ALA A 6 -6.77 -12.03 1.42
CA ALA A 6 -6.42 -12.90 0.29
C ALA A 6 -6.13 -12.07 -0.97
N THR A 7 -6.98 -11.09 -1.30
CA THR A 7 -6.73 -10.22 -2.45
C THR A 7 -5.47 -9.37 -2.30
N LYS A 8 -5.13 -8.89 -1.09
CA LYS A 8 -3.87 -8.17 -0.86
C LYS A 8 -2.64 -9.07 -0.98
N GLY A 9 -2.73 -10.33 -0.53
CA GLY A 9 -1.72 -11.35 -0.79
C GLY A 9 -1.53 -11.60 -2.30
N ALA A 10 -2.62 -11.72 -3.04
CA ALA A 10 -2.60 -11.90 -4.50
C ALA A 10 -1.93 -10.71 -5.21
N ILE A 11 -2.20 -9.47 -4.81
CA ILE A 11 -1.55 -8.26 -5.36
C ILE A 11 -0.03 -8.31 -5.17
N VAL A 12 0.45 -8.75 -4.00
CA VAL A 12 1.91 -8.88 -3.75
C VAL A 12 2.53 -9.91 -4.68
N GLY A 13 1.91 -11.09 -4.82
CA GLY A 13 2.36 -12.13 -5.75
C GLY A 13 2.36 -11.65 -7.20
N PHE A 14 1.26 -11.04 -7.63
CA PHE A 14 1.09 -10.48 -8.97
C PHE A 14 2.15 -9.42 -9.30
N THR A 15 2.42 -8.49 -8.38
CA THR A 15 3.41 -7.42 -8.56
C THR A 15 4.79 -8.01 -8.84
N ARG A 16 5.23 -8.99 -8.05
CA ARG A 16 6.54 -9.66 -8.21
C ARG A 16 6.62 -10.43 -9.52
N SER A 17 5.61 -11.23 -9.83
CA SER A 17 5.58 -12.00 -11.09
C SER A 17 5.57 -11.09 -12.32
N LEU A 18 4.82 -9.99 -12.29
CA LEU A 18 4.74 -9.05 -13.40
C LEU A 18 6.03 -8.23 -13.55
N ALA A 19 6.70 -7.87 -12.45
CA ALA A 19 8.01 -7.19 -12.49
C ALA A 19 9.03 -8.02 -13.30
N LEU A 20 9.09 -9.34 -13.05
CA LEU A 20 9.98 -10.23 -13.79
C LEU A 20 9.62 -10.31 -15.28
N GLN A 21 8.33 -10.39 -15.62
CA GLN A 21 7.88 -10.45 -17.01
C GLN A 21 8.17 -9.17 -17.80
N LEU A 22 8.10 -8.01 -17.16
CA LEU A 22 8.22 -6.71 -17.81
C LEU A 22 9.63 -6.09 -17.73
N THR A 23 10.53 -6.66 -16.91
CA THR A 23 11.93 -6.22 -16.82
C THR A 23 12.64 -6.14 -18.19
N PRO A 24 12.50 -7.12 -19.12
CA PRO A 24 13.12 -7.04 -20.44
C PRO A 24 12.63 -5.86 -21.29
N LYS A 25 11.44 -5.33 -21.00
CA LYS A 25 10.86 -4.15 -21.66
C LYS A 25 11.26 -2.84 -20.96
N GLY A 26 12.11 -2.89 -19.93
CA GLY A 26 12.51 -1.72 -19.15
C GLY A 26 11.41 -1.15 -18.25
N ILE A 27 10.29 -1.86 -18.05
CA ILE A 27 9.17 -1.40 -17.22
C ILE A 27 9.35 -1.93 -15.79
N ARG A 28 9.18 -1.04 -14.81
CA ARG A 28 9.25 -1.36 -13.38
C ARG A 28 7.85 -1.56 -12.82
N VAL A 29 7.68 -2.55 -11.94
CA VAL A 29 6.40 -2.86 -11.29
C VAL A 29 6.66 -2.96 -9.80
N ASN A 30 5.96 -2.14 -9.02
CA ASN A 30 6.12 -2.05 -7.57
C ASN A 30 4.75 -1.92 -6.90
N ALA A 31 4.67 -2.27 -5.61
CA ALA A 31 3.48 -2.11 -4.80
C ALA A 31 3.80 -1.32 -3.52
N VAL A 32 2.89 -0.45 -3.12
CA VAL A 32 2.94 0.26 -1.83
C VAL A 32 1.97 -0.43 -0.88
N SER A 33 2.47 -0.86 0.28
CA SER A 33 1.70 -1.54 1.31
C SER A 33 1.64 -0.67 2.57
N PRO A 34 0.70 0.29 2.64
CA PRO A 34 0.58 1.15 3.81
C PRO A 34 0.01 0.38 5.02
N GLY A 35 0.27 0.92 6.22
CA GLY A 35 -0.43 0.52 7.44
C GLY A 35 -1.83 1.14 7.53
N ALA A 36 -2.27 1.47 8.74
CA ALA A 36 -3.53 2.21 8.93
C ALA A 36 -3.40 3.64 8.38
N VAL A 37 -4.21 3.99 7.39
CA VAL A 37 -4.28 5.33 6.78
C VAL A 37 -5.71 5.84 6.85
N TYR A 38 -5.89 7.08 7.31
CA TYR A 38 -7.18 7.73 7.39
C TYR A 38 -7.67 8.13 5.99
N THR A 39 -8.65 7.39 5.47
CA THR A 39 -9.26 7.59 4.15
C THR A 39 -10.76 7.31 4.22
N PRO A 40 -11.57 7.84 3.26
CA PRO A 40 -13.01 7.62 3.24
C PRO A 40 -13.44 6.14 3.32
N ILE A 41 -12.67 5.23 2.70
CA ILE A 41 -12.97 3.78 2.73
C ILE A 41 -13.03 3.22 4.15
N GLN A 42 -12.34 3.81 5.13
CA GLN A 42 -12.43 3.36 6.51
C GLN A 42 -13.79 3.68 7.11
N ALA A 43 -14.34 4.86 6.83
CA ALA A 43 -15.70 5.23 7.25
C ALA A 43 -16.77 4.42 6.49
N ASP A 44 -16.52 4.08 5.22
CA ASP A 44 -17.47 3.31 4.41
C ASP A 44 -17.52 1.82 4.77
N THR A 45 -16.43 1.27 5.35
CA THR A 45 -16.29 -0.17 5.62
C THR A 45 -16.28 -0.54 7.10
N ARG A 46 -16.40 0.46 8.00
CA ARG A 46 -16.39 0.26 9.45
C ARG A 46 -17.55 0.99 10.09
N GLU A 47 -18.10 0.40 11.14
CA GLU A 47 -19.10 1.05 11.96
C GLU A 47 -18.47 2.11 12.89
N ALA A 48 -19.27 3.08 13.32
CA ALA A 48 -18.78 4.17 14.19
C ALA A 48 -18.03 3.68 15.46
N PRO A 49 -18.47 2.62 16.17
CA PRO A 49 -17.72 2.10 17.32
C PRO A 49 -16.33 1.57 16.97
N GLN A 50 -16.14 1.04 15.75
CA GLN A 50 -14.86 0.49 15.28
C GLN A 50 -13.88 1.59 14.87
N MET A 51 -14.36 2.82 14.68
CA MET A 51 -13.55 4.00 14.37
C MET A 51 -13.01 4.69 15.63
N VAL A 52 -13.61 4.44 16.80
CA VAL A 52 -13.12 4.99 18.07
C VAL A 52 -11.73 4.41 18.35
N ASN A 53 -10.74 5.30 18.51
CA ASN A 53 -9.32 4.94 18.69
C ASN A 53 -8.73 4.06 17.57
N TRP A 54 -9.35 4.04 16.39
CA TRP A 54 -8.84 3.25 15.27
C TRP A 54 -7.45 3.72 14.84
N GLY A 55 -6.52 2.79 14.70
CA GLY A 55 -5.12 3.08 14.36
C GLY A 55 -4.26 3.58 15.53
N SER A 56 -4.80 3.68 16.76
CA SER A 56 -4.03 4.04 17.96
C SER A 56 -2.97 3.00 18.35
N THR A 57 -3.14 1.75 17.91
CA THR A 57 -2.18 0.65 18.11
C THR A 57 -0.98 0.71 17.17
N SER A 58 -0.93 1.69 16.24
CA SER A 58 0.25 1.91 15.42
C SER A 58 1.42 2.35 16.30
N LYS A 59 2.66 2.15 15.83
CA LYS A 59 3.87 2.64 16.53
C LYS A 59 3.90 4.16 16.68
N LEU A 60 3.10 4.88 15.91
CA LEU A 60 2.97 6.34 15.94
C LEU A 60 1.80 6.80 16.83
N GLY A 61 1.04 5.88 17.43
CA GLY A 61 -0.13 6.20 18.27
C GLY A 61 -1.33 6.75 17.49
N ARG A 62 -1.25 6.79 16.15
CA ARG A 62 -2.29 7.33 15.26
C ARG A 62 -2.27 6.64 13.89
N PRO A 63 -3.37 6.69 13.13
CA PRO A 63 -3.32 6.39 11.70
C PRO A 63 -2.49 7.45 10.95
N ALA A 64 -1.91 7.05 9.83
CA ALA A 64 -1.25 7.96 8.90
C ALA A 64 -2.29 8.79 8.12
N GLN A 65 -1.90 9.97 7.67
CA GLN A 65 -2.61 10.75 6.67
C GLN A 65 -2.21 10.29 5.26
N PRO A 66 -3.08 10.44 4.24
CA PRO A 66 -2.76 10.05 2.87
C PRO A 66 -1.48 10.70 2.32
N SER A 67 -1.20 11.95 2.72
CA SER A 67 0.01 12.68 2.35
C SER A 67 1.31 11.99 2.81
N GLU A 68 1.27 11.26 3.92
CA GLU A 68 2.42 10.51 4.45
C GLU A 68 2.77 9.27 3.59
N VAL A 69 1.85 8.84 2.71
CA VAL A 69 2.09 7.74 1.76
C VAL A 69 2.50 8.26 0.37
N ALA A 70 2.08 9.46 0.00
CA ALA A 70 2.25 10.01 -1.36
C ALA A 70 3.70 10.02 -1.85
N SER A 71 4.66 10.33 -0.98
CA SER A 71 6.09 10.35 -1.31
C SER A 71 6.62 9.00 -1.79
N SER A 72 6.08 7.88 -1.28
CA SER A 72 6.47 6.54 -1.72
C SER A 72 6.16 6.29 -3.19
N PHE A 73 5.01 6.77 -3.68
CA PHE A 73 4.63 6.66 -5.08
C PHE A 73 5.51 7.53 -5.97
N ILE A 74 5.84 8.75 -5.54
CA ILE A 74 6.74 9.65 -6.27
C ILE A 74 8.12 9.01 -6.42
N PHE A 75 8.69 8.51 -5.32
CA PHE A 75 9.98 7.81 -5.34
C PHE A 75 9.96 6.62 -6.30
N LEU A 76 8.94 5.75 -6.19
CA LEU A 76 8.80 4.57 -7.04
C LEU A 76 8.54 4.91 -8.50
N ALA A 77 7.96 6.07 -8.83
CA ALA A 77 7.82 6.53 -10.22
C ALA A 77 9.10 7.18 -10.76
N SER A 78 9.90 7.80 -9.89
CA SER A 78 11.11 8.53 -10.27
C SER A 78 12.24 7.63 -10.80
N THR A 79 13.26 8.25 -11.41
CA THR A 79 14.50 7.60 -11.82
C THR A 79 15.38 7.20 -10.64
N GLU A 80 15.20 7.80 -9.46
CA GLU A 80 15.96 7.48 -8.24
C GLU A 80 15.69 6.05 -7.76
N SER A 81 14.54 5.47 -8.12
CA SER A 81 14.20 4.08 -7.85
C SER A 81 14.59 3.11 -8.99
N ALA A 82 15.61 3.45 -9.79
CA ALA A 82 16.03 2.64 -10.94
C ALA A 82 16.36 1.17 -10.61
N LEU A 83 16.84 0.88 -9.39
CA LEU A 83 17.17 -0.48 -8.94
C LEU A 83 15.97 -1.29 -8.42
N PHE A 84 14.81 -0.65 -8.22
CA PHE A 84 13.59 -1.29 -7.69
C PHE A 84 12.82 -1.97 -8.84
N ARG A 85 13.41 -3.05 -9.38
CA ARG A 85 12.90 -3.83 -10.54
C ARG A 85 12.64 -5.31 -10.23
N LYS A 86 12.81 -5.76 -8.98
CA LYS A 86 12.65 -7.17 -8.56
C LYS A 86 11.85 -7.27 -7.27
#